data_AF-A0A6A5DEW7-F1
#
_entry.id   AF-A0A6A5DEW7-F1
#
_cell.length_a   1.000
_cell.length_b   1.000
_cell.length_c   1.000
_cell.angle_alpha   90.00
_cell.angle_beta   90.00
_cell.angle_gamma   90.00
#
_symmetry.space_group_name_H-M   'P 1'
#
loop_
_entity.id
_entity.type
_entity.pdbx_description
1 polymer ?
#
loop_
_entity_poly.entity_id
_entity_poly.type
_entity_poly.pdbx_seq_one_letter_code
_entity_poly.pdbx_strand_id
1 'polypeptide(L)'
;MLRLRLTHYSRCSYFTSSFSYISKELFHPDHLHVKAITNLLIGVHDNLGLPWGLTIATTAILVRTVVAVPLYIYAERNQAKVSHIAIECQQNRQMMQAKLSNSKCYRNLSNKRKLVLENQLFRRVFIETCEKNGCHPLKSSVTGIIQIPLWLTFTFSIRYLSGFQLYPQSDSNNLIADPSLNVPCSSFLLPSICTLAGLANVELACLRRPLFFNPKSNSVIPDPLPYNAVRFVGWVGNLALFACCSFFPKAFVIYWCTSSIHQLCIHLLIMHPCLRRLLGLWTIPHEGHYPYKVLLNSMYHRYNISKWLRNKKS
;
A
#
# COMPACT_ATOMS: atom_id res chain seq x y z
N MET A 1 36.54 -39.27 37.62
CA MET A 1 37.21 -38.42 36.61
C MET A 1 36.24 -38.12 35.48
N LEU A 2 35.43 -37.06 35.61
CA LEU A 2 34.52 -36.59 34.57
C LEU A 2 35.27 -35.60 33.67
N ARG A 3 35.64 -36.03 32.46
CA ARG A 3 36.17 -35.15 31.42
C ARG A 3 35.04 -34.23 30.93
N LEU A 4 35.03 -32.99 31.42
CA LEU A 4 34.28 -31.88 30.83
C LEU A 4 34.75 -31.69 29.37
N ARG A 5 33.92 -32.11 28.40
CA ARG A 5 34.06 -31.65 27.01
C ARG A 5 33.73 -30.16 26.99
N LEU A 6 34.76 -29.33 26.90
CA LEU A 6 34.63 -27.93 26.50
C LEU A 6 33.99 -27.89 25.10
N THR A 7 32.69 -27.61 25.06
CA THR A 7 32.00 -27.26 23.81
C THR A 7 32.57 -25.92 23.35
N HIS A 8 33.44 -25.99 22.34
CA HIS A 8 33.93 -24.83 21.63
C HIS A 8 32.73 -24.14 20.96
N TYR A 9 32.20 -23.08 21.59
CA TYR A 9 31.20 -22.23 20.97
C TYR A 9 31.90 -21.40 19.90
N SER A 10 31.94 -21.91 18.67
CA SER A 10 32.40 -21.17 17.51
C SER A 10 31.46 -19.98 17.30
N ARG A 11 31.87 -18.84 17.83
CA ARG A 11 31.21 -17.54 17.66
C ARG A 11 31.43 -17.08 16.22
N CYS A 12 30.66 -17.65 15.28
CA CYS A 12 30.54 -17.10 13.93
C CYS A 12 29.75 -15.80 14.03
N SER A 13 30.49 -14.71 14.16
CA SER A 13 29.94 -13.37 14.15
C SER A 13 29.95 -12.80 12.71
N TYR A 14 28.88 -12.06 12.40
CA TYR A 14 28.70 -11.10 11.29
C TYR A 14 28.33 -11.74 9.93
N PHE A 15 27.10 -11.68 9.43
CA PHE A 15 26.21 -10.53 9.25
C PHE A 15 24.76 -10.98 9.40
N THR A 16 24.18 -10.95 10.62
CA THR A 16 22.73 -11.01 10.75
C THR A 16 22.19 -9.69 10.23
N SER A 17 21.75 -9.67 8.98
CA SER A 17 21.14 -8.50 8.35
C SER A 17 20.09 -7.91 9.29
N SER A 18 19.95 -6.58 9.37
CA SER A 18 18.96 -5.93 10.24
C SER A 18 17.55 -6.51 10.06
N PHE A 19 17.26 -7.04 8.88
CA PHE A 19 16.05 -7.79 8.57
C PHE A 19 15.87 -9.08 9.40
N SER A 20 16.93 -9.87 9.59
CA SER A 20 16.89 -11.08 10.44
C SER A 20 16.62 -10.73 11.91
N TYR A 21 17.17 -9.62 12.40
CA TYR A 21 16.90 -9.13 13.76
C TYR A 21 15.46 -8.65 13.91
N ILE A 22 14.96 -7.83 12.98
CA ILE A 22 13.55 -7.37 12.97
C ILE A 22 12.59 -8.55 12.85
N SER A 23 12.89 -9.52 11.99
CA SER A 23 12.11 -10.75 11.85
C SER A 23 12.04 -11.52 13.16
N LYS A 24 13.13 -11.54 13.94
CA LYS A 24 13.21 -12.27 15.20
C LYS A 24 12.43 -11.56 16.31
N GLU A 25 12.63 -10.25 16.46
CA GLU A 25 12.03 -9.51 17.58
C GLU A 25 10.61 -9.04 17.35
N LEU A 26 10.17 -8.90 16.10
CA LEU A 26 8.80 -8.45 15.82
C LEU A 26 7.90 -9.59 15.36
N PHE A 27 8.45 -10.68 14.81
CA PHE A 27 7.66 -11.77 14.20
C PHE A 27 8.01 -13.16 14.77
N HIS A 28 8.51 -13.21 16.00
CA HIS A 28 8.62 -14.46 16.75
C HIS A 28 7.24 -15.17 16.83
N PRO A 29 7.16 -16.50 16.68
CA PRO A 29 5.90 -17.25 16.78
C PRO A 29 5.19 -17.08 18.13
N ASP A 30 5.93 -16.77 19.20
CA ASP A 30 5.35 -16.58 20.54
C ASP A 30 4.62 -15.25 20.71
N HIS A 31 4.80 -14.29 19.80
CA HIS A 31 4.07 -13.05 19.89
C HIS A 31 2.58 -13.23 19.59
N LEU A 32 1.76 -12.47 20.32
CA LEU A 32 0.31 -12.55 20.26
C LEU A 32 -0.23 -12.42 18.82
N HIS A 33 0.29 -11.49 18.02
CA HIS A 33 -0.20 -11.23 16.67
C HIS A 33 0.11 -12.38 15.69
N VAL A 34 1.28 -13.01 15.80
CA VAL A 34 1.63 -14.18 14.98
C VAL A 34 0.83 -15.40 15.42
N LYS A 35 0.77 -15.66 16.73
CA LYS A 35 0.00 -16.78 17.30
C LYS A 35 -1.49 -16.67 16.99
N ALA A 36 -2.07 -15.47 17.04
CA ALA A 36 -3.47 -15.24 16.71
C ALA A 36 -3.78 -15.62 15.26
N ILE A 37 -2.97 -15.18 14.30
CA ILE A 37 -3.18 -15.51 12.87
C ILE A 37 -2.92 -16.99 12.60
N THR A 38 -1.88 -17.58 13.20
CA THR A 38 -1.59 -19.02 13.09
C THR A 38 -2.75 -19.87 13.61
N ASN A 39 -3.26 -19.57 14.81
CA ASN A 39 -4.40 -20.28 15.39
C ASN A 39 -5.67 -20.08 14.56
N LEU A 40 -5.87 -18.90 13.98
CA LEU A 40 -7.03 -18.62 13.13
C LEU A 40 -6.94 -19.42 11.82
N LEU A 41 -5.76 -19.53 11.21
CA LEU A 41 -5.54 -20.37 10.02
C LEU A 41 -5.83 -21.85 10.31
N ILE A 42 -5.31 -22.38 11.43
CA ILE A 42 -5.57 -23.77 11.85
C ILE A 42 -7.07 -23.95 12.14
N GLY A 43 -7.69 -23.05 12.91
CA GLY A 43 -9.10 -23.14 13.23
C GLY A 43 -10.02 -23.06 12.00
N VAL A 44 -9.69 -22.25 11.00
CA VAL A 44 -10.45 -22.20 9.73
C VAL A 44 -10.26 -23.50 8.94
N HIS A 45 -9.05 -24.07 8.94
CA HIS A 45 -8.76 -25.35 8.29
C HIS A 45 -9.58 -26.48 8.92
N ASP A 46 -9.50 -26.62 10.24
CA ASP A 46 -10.08 -27.73 10.98
C ASP A 46 -11.62 -27.67 10.98
N ASN A 47 -12.21 -26.48 11.07
CA ASN A 47 -13.67 -26.32 11.10
C ASN A 47 -14.32 -26.42 9.72
N LEU A 48 -13.66 -25.94 8.65
CA LEU A 48 -14.24 -25.96 7.30
C LEU A 48 -13.79 -27.15 6.46
N GLY A 49 -12.76 -27.90 6.89
CA GLY A 49 -12.18 -29.02 6.14
C GLY A 49 -11.61 -28.62 4.78
N LEU A 50 -11.29 -27.34 4.57
CA LEU A 50 -10.81 -26.82 3.30
C LEU A 50 -9.34 -27.18 3.06
N PRO A 51 -8.91 -27.39 1.80
CA PRO A 51 -7.50 -27.52 1.49
C PRO A 51 -6.73 -26.26 1.92
N TRP A 52 -5.45 -26.43 2.30
CA TRP A 52 -4.63 -25.36 2.87
C TRP A 52 -4.57 -24.09 2.01
N GLY A 53 -4.52 -24.23 0.68
CA GLY A 53 -4.56 -23.07 -0.23
C GLY A 53 -5.84 -22.24 -0.12
N LEU A 54 -7.01 -22.89 -0.03
CA LEU A 54 -8.29 -22.21 0.15
C LEU A 54 -8.44 -21.66 1.57
N THR A 55 -7.94 -22.38 2.58
CA THR A 55 -7.91 -21.90 3.97
C THR A 55 -7.12 -20.60 4.08
N ILE A 56 -5.92 -20.54 3.48
CA ILE A 56 -5.09 -19.34 3.46
C ILE A 56 -5.83 -18.19 2.77
N ALA A 57 -6.43 -18.43 1.60
CA ALA A 57 -7.13 -17.42 0.84
C ALA A 57 -8.37 -16.86 1.58
N THR A 58 -9.22 -17.75 2.10
CA THR A 58 -10.45 -17.39 2.83
C THR A 58 -10.13 -16.63 4.11
N THR A 59 -9.18 -17.13 4.90
CA THR A 59 -8.69 -16.48 6.12
C THR A 59 -8.12 -15.09 5.82
N ALA A 60 -7.32 -14.97 4.77
CA ALA A 60 -6.75 -13.69 4.34
C ALA A 60 -7.83 -12.69 3.94
N ILE A 61 -8.87 -13.12 3.23
CA ILE A 61 -10.02 -12.28 2.85
C ILE A 61 -10.79 -11.85 4.10
N LEU A 62 -11.06 -12.77 5.03
CA LEU A 62 -11.81 -12.49 6.24
C LEU A 62 -11.10 -11.44 7.11
N VAL A 63 -9.85 -11.71 7.49
CA VAL A 63 -9.05 -10.81 8.33
C VAL A 63 -8.91 -9.44 7.67
N ARG A 64 -8.62 -9.41 6.36
CA ARG A 64 -8.54 -8.14 5.63
C ARG A 64 -9.87 -7.42 5.54
N THR A 65 -10.98 -8.11 5.36
CA THR A 65 -12.28 -7.43 5.26
C THR A 65 -12.63 -6.78 6.60
N VAL A 66 -12.45 -7.51 7.70
CA VAL A 66 -12.73 -7.01 9.06
C VAL A 66 -11.85 -5.81 9.41
N VAL A 67 -10.55 -5.86 9.11
CA VAL A 67 -9.61 -4.79 9.45
C VAL A 67 -9.64 -3.65 8.43
N ALA A 68 -9.61 -3.97 7.14
CA ALA A 68 -9.40 -2.98 6.09
C ALA A 68 -10.67 -2.17 5.81
N VAL A 69 -11.87 -2.75 5.79
CA VAL A 69 -13.11 -2.01 5.46
C VAL A 69 -13.32 -0.78 6.36
N PRO A 70 -13.31 -0.89 7.71
CA PRO A 70 -13.49 0.29 8.56
C PRO A 70 -12.37 1.32 8.39
N LEU A 71 -11.12 0.86 8.24
CA LEU A 71 -9.98 1.74 7.99
C LEU A 71 -10.11 2.50 6.67
N TYR A 72 -10.55 1.81 5.62
CA TYR A 72 -10.81 2.41 4.32
C TYR A 72 -11.91 3.46 4.37
N ILE A 73 -13.01 3.18 5.06
CA ILE A 73 -14.11 4.14 5.23
C ILE A 73 -13.59 5.40 5.92
N TYR A 74 -12.81 5.23 6.99
CA TYR A 74 -12.19 6.36 7.69
C TYR A 74 -11.25 7.17 6.79
N ALA A 75 -10.35 6.47 6.08
CA ALA A 75 -9.40 7.10 5.17
C ALA A 75 -10.10 7.86 4.03
N GLU A 76 -11.16 7.31 3.45
CA GLU A 76 -11.95 7.95 2.39
C GLU A 76 -12.73 9.17 2.89
N ARG A 77 -13.30 9.12 4.09
CA ARG A 77 -13.95 10.30 4.71
C ARG A 77 -12.96 11.44 4.87
N ASN A 78 -11.78 11.14 5.39
CA ASN A 78 -10.73 12.13 5.56
C ASN A 78 -10.22 12.63 4.19
N GLN A 79 -10.03 11.73 3.22
CA GLN A 79 -9.57 12.06 1.88
C GLN A 79 -10.54 12.99 1.14
N ALA A 80 -11.84 12.77 1.29
CA ALA A 80 -12.85 13.64 0.71
C ALA A 80 -12.74 15.07 1.27
N LYS A 81 -12.65 15.24 2.60
CA LYS A 81 -12.46 16.55 3.24
C LYS A 81 -11.20 17.25 2.76
N VAL A 82 -10.07 16.53 2.75
CA VAL A 82 -8.78 17.05 2.29
C VAL A 82 -8.86 17.49 0.82
N SER A 83 -9.59 16.76 -0.01
CA SER A 83 -9.75 17.09 -1.44
C SER A 83 -10.59 18.35 -1.67
N HIS A 84 -11.64 18.57 -0.87
CA HIS A 84 -12.43 19.80 -0.91
C HIS A 84 -11.60 21.03 -0.49
N ILE A 85 -10.86 20.91 0.62
CA ILE A 85 -9.97 21.99 1.11
C ILE A 85 -8.85 22.28 0.09
N ALA A 86 -8.33 21.25 -0.58
CA ALA A 86 -7.32 21.44 -1.61
C ALA A 86 -7.83 22.31 -2.78
N ILE A 87 -9.08 22.11 -3.21
CA ILE A 87 -9.72 22.96 -4.24
C ILE A 87 -9.88 24.39 -3.76
N GLU A 88 -10.40 24.59 -2.55
CA GLU A 88 -10.61 25.91 -1.98
C GLU A 88 -9.28 26.68 -1.87
N CYS A 89 -8.24 26.03 -1.35
CA CYS A 89 -6.90 26.60 -1.29
C CYS A 89 -6.36 26.95 -2.67
N GLN A 90 -6.60 26.10 -3.68
CA GLN A 90 -6.17 26.36 -5.05
C GLN A 90 -6.88 27.57 -5.67
N GLN A 91 -8.19 27.73 -5.44
CA GLN A 91 -8.94 28.91 -5.91
C GLN A 91 -8.38 30.20 -5.29
N ASN A 92 -8.03 30.15 -4.00
CA ASN A 92 -7.46 31.27 -3.26
C ASN A 92 -5.96 31.52 -3.53
N ARG A 93 -5.31 30.68 -4.34
CA ARG A 93 -3.86 30.75 -4.62
C ARG A 93 -3.46 32.08 -5.27
N GLN A 94 -4.28 32.61 -6.17
CA GLN A 94 -4.01 33.88 -6.85
C GLN A 94 -3.96 35.05 -5.86
N MET A 95 -4.88 35.06 -4.89
CA MET A 95 -4.89 36.07 -3.83
C MET A 95 -3.63 35.96 -2.94
N MET A 96 -3.17 34.74 -2.65
CA MET A 96 -1.92 34.54 -1.91
C MET A 96 -0.70 35.04 -2.69
N GLN A 97 -0.63 34.75 -4.00
CA GLN A 97 0.44 35.26 -4.87
C GLN A 97 0.43 36.78 -4.94
N ALA A 98 -0.75 37.42 -5.02
CA ALA A 98 -0.88 38.86 -5.00
C ALA A 98 -0.33 39.46 -3.69
N LYS A 99 -0.69 38.88 -2.52
CA LYS A 99 -0.16 39.30 -1.21
C LYS A 99 1.37 39.14 -1.14
N LEU A 100 1.91 38.03 -1.65
CA LEU A 100 3.35 37.79 -1.72
C LEU A 100 4.09 38.80 -2.60
N SER A 101 3.50 39.14 -3.76
CA SER A 101 4.09 40.10 -4.70
C SER A 101 4.22 41.53 -4.13
N ASN A 102 3.47 41.86 -3.07
CA ASN A 102 3.57 43.12 -2.36
C ASN A 102 4.73 43.17 -1.35
N SER A 103 5.31 42.02 -0.97
CA SER A 103 6.45 41.98 -0.07
C SER A 103 7.75 42.35 -0.79
N LYS A 104 8.50 43.31 -0.24
CA LYS A 104 9.82 43.74 -0.75
C LYS A 104 10.82 42.58 -0.80
N CYS A 105 10.79 41.71 0.22
CA CYS A 105 11.65 40.52 0.28
C CYS A 105 11.37 39.55 -0.88
N TYR A 106 10.09 39.36 -1.23
CA TYR A 106 9.70 38.48 -2.33
C TYR A 106 10.13 39.04 -3.69
N ARG A 107 10.02 40.36 -3.93
CA ARG A 107 10.42 40.98 -5.21
C ARG A 107 11.90 40.77 -5.54
N ASN A 108 12.76 40.85 -4.53
CA ASN A 108 14.22 40.74 -4.66
C ASN A 108 14.73 39.29 -4.85
N LEU A 109 13.86 38.28 -4.76
CA LEU A 109 14.26 36.88 -4.95
C LEU A 109 14.38 36.50 -6.44
N SER A 110 15.31 35.58 -6.72
CA SER A 110 15.39 34.87 -8.01
C SER A 110 14.10 34.08 -8.28
N ASN A 111 13.72 33.96 -9.55
CA ASN A 111 12.51 33.25 -10.00
C ASN A 111 12.41 31.81 -9.45
N LYS A 112 13.53 31.08 -9.36
CA LYS A 112 13.56 29.73 -8.77
C LYS A 112 13.19 29.76 -7.28
N ARG A 113 13.72 30.74 -6.52
CA ARG A 113 13.45 30.88 -5.08
C ARG A 113 12.02 31.34 -4.82
N LYS A 114 11.46 32.21 -5.67
CA LYS A 114 10.05 32.64 -5.61
C LYS A 114 9.10 31.44 -5.69
N LEU A 115 9.31 30.54 -6.66
CA LEU A 115 8.47 29.36 -6.84
C LEU A 115 8.56 28.39 -5.66
N VAL A 116 9.75 28.17 -5.11
CA VAL A 116 9.94 27.32 -3.92
C VAL A 116 9.23 27.93 -2.71
N LEU A 117 9.39 29.23 -2.48
CA LEU A 117 8.75 29.93 -1.35
C LEU A 117 7.22 29.91 -1.46
N GLU A 118 6.67 30.18 -2.65
CA GLU A 118 5.23 30.09 -2.90
C GLU A 118 4.68 28.70 -2.59
N ASN A 119 5.36 27.66 -3.07
CA ASN A 119 4.97 26.28 -2.81
C ASN A 119 5.03 25.95 -1.31
N GLN A 120 6.09 26.36 -0.62
CA GLN A 120 6.22 26.15 0.83
C GLN A 120 5.10 26.84 1.61
N LEU A 121 4.79 28.10 1.30
CA LEU A 121 3.73 28.85 1.95
C LEU A 121 2.34 28.27 1.64
N PHE A 122 2.10 27.91 0.38
CA PHE A 122 0.87 27.24 -0.02
C PHE A 122 0.67 25.94 0.77
N ARG A 123 1.73 25.12 0.90
CA ARG A 123 1.68 23.90 1.70
C ARG A 123 1.37 24.18 3.17
N ARG A 124 1.97 25.22 3.76
CA ARG A 124 1.69 25.59 5.16
C ARG A 124 0.23 25.97 5.35
N VAL A 125 -0.30 26.86 4.51
CA VAL A 125 -1.71 27.29 4.57
C VAL A 125 -2.66 26.12 4.36
N PHE A 126 -2.36 25.23 3.41
CA PHE A 126 -3.14 24.02 3.18
C PHE A 126 -3.19 23.11 4.41
N ILE A 127 -2.04 22.82 5.03
CA ILE A 127 -1.98 21.97 6.22
C ILE A 127 -2.69 22.63 7.40
N GLU A 128 -2.46 23.92 7.64
CA GLU A 128 -3.12 24.66 8.71
C GLU A 128 -4.65 24.69 8.53
N THR A 129 -5.12 24.85 7.29
CA THR A 129 -6.55 24.79 6.96
C THR A 129 -7.10 23.38 7.15
N CYS A 130 -6.34 22.34 6.81
CA CYS A 130 -6.72 20.96 7.08
C CYS A 130 -6.87 20.70 8.59
N GLU A 131 -5.89 21.12 9.38
CA GLU A 131 -5.86 20.96 10.83
C GLU A 131 -7.03 21.68 11.52
N LYS A 132 -7.32 22.93 11.10
CA LYS A 132 -8.50 23.69 11.55
C LYS A 132 -9.82 22.95 11.29
N ASN A 133 -9.88 22.18 10.20
CA ASN A 133 -11.04 21.37 9.84
C ASN A 133 -10.97 19.92 10.39
N GLY A 134 -10.02 19.62 11.27
CA GLY A 134 -9.83 18.30 11.90
C GLY A 134 -9.34 17.19 10.98
N CYS A 135 -8.95 17.52 9.74
CA CYS A 135 -8.48 16.56 8.75
C CYS A 135 -6.97 16.70 8.51
N HIS A 136 -6.32 15.65 8.00
CA HIS A 136 -4.90 15.73 7.66
C HIS A 136 -4.53 14.70 6.59
N PRO A 137 -3.70 15.01 5.58
CA PRO A 137 -3.34 14.03 4.53
C PRO A 137 -2.71 12.74 5.09
N LEU A 138 -1.96 12.81 6.19
CA LEU A 138 -1.42 11.59 6.82
C LEU A 138 -2.50 10.68 7.41
N LYS A 139 -3.64 11.23 7.86
CA LYS A 139 -4.78 10.43 8.34
C LYS A 139 -5.41 9.63 7.19
N SER A 140 -5.36 10.12 5.94
CA SER A 140 -5.77 9.34 4.76
C SER A 140 -4.81 8.20 4.44
N SER A 141 -3.51 8.36 4.76
CA SER A 141 -2.48 7.34 4.52
C SER A 141 -2.45 6.24 5.58
N VAL A 142 -3.27 6.34 6.64
CA VAL A 142 -3.27 5.39 7.77
C VAL A 142 -3.51 3.94 7.33
N THR A 143 -4.35 3.74 6.31
CA THR A 143 -4.66 2.40 5.79
C THR A 143 -3.41 1.70 5.28
N GLY A 144 -2.56 2.38 4.51
CA GLY A 144 -1.31 1.80 4.03
C GLY A 144 -0.33 1.49 5.17
N ILE A 145 -0.29 2.34 6.20
CA ILE A 145 0.59 2.17 7.36
C ILE A 145 0.20 0.93 8.18
N ILE A 146 -1.09 0.70 8.41
CA ILE A 146 -1.57 -0.46 9.19
C ILE A 146 -1.52 -1.76 8.37
N GLN A 147 -1.71 -1.67 7.06
CA GLN A 147 -1.72 -2.84 6.19
C GLN A 147 -0.37 -3.51 6.04
N ILE A 148 0.75 -2.78 6.08
CA ILE A 148 2.09 -3.36 5.93
C ILE A 148 2.41 -4.32 7.11
N PRO A 149 2.28 -3.93 8.40
CA PRO A 149 2.47 -4.84 9.53
C PRO A 149 1.52 -6.04 9.51
N LEU A 150 0.25 -5.84 9.15
CA LEU A 150 -0.71 -6.92 9.01
C LEU A 150 -0.27 -7.90 7.91
N TRP A 151 0.18 -7.35 6.77
CA TRP A 151 0.62 -8.16 5.64
C TRP A 151 1.84 -9.01 5.99
N LEU A 152 2.80 -8.42 6.71
CA LEU A 152 3.98 -9.10 7.23
C LEU A 152 3.61 -10.17 8.26
N THR A 153 2.78 -9.83 9.26
CA THR A 153 2.35 -10.77 10.31
C THR A 153 1.79 -12.04 9.73
N PHE A 154 0.90 -11.93 8.75
CA PHE A 154 0.32 -13.10 8.10
C PHE A 154 1.35 -13.88 7.27
N THR A 155 2.27 -13.19 6.58
CA THR A 155 3.37 -13.83 5.85
C THR A 155 4.25 -14.65 6.78
N PHE A 156 4.61 -14.11 7.95
CA PHE A 156 5.40 -14.82 8.97
C PHE A 156 4.62 -15.93 9.67
N SER A 157 3.30 -15.80 9.79
CA SER A 157 2.44 -16.87 10.32
C SER A 157 2.40 -18.06 9.37
N ILE A 158 2.22 -17.83 8.07
CA ILE A 158 2.33 -18.88 7.03
C ILE A 158 3.73 -19.48 7.05
N ARG A 159 4.76 -18.66 7.17
CA ARG A 159 6.15 -19.12 7.25
C ARG A 159 6.37 -20.12 8.38
N TYR A 160 5.82 -19.83 9.55
CA TYR A 160 5.86 -20.72 10.69
C TYR A 160 5.12 -22.04 10.40
N LEU A 161 3.91 -21.97 9.85
CA LEU A 161 3.12 -23.16 9.48
C LEU A 161 3.77 -24.04 8.41
N SER A 162 4.45 -23.44 7.43
CA SER A 162 5.17 -24.13 6.35
C SER A 162 6.48 -24.79 6.83
N GLY A 163 6.89 -24.60 8.09
CA GLY A 163 8.20 -25.05 8.58
C GLY A 163 9.39 -24.34 7.93
N PHE A 164 9.17 -23.24 7.20
CA PHE A 164 10.22 -22.48 6.51
C PHE A 164 10.96 -21.56 7.50
N GLN A 165 11.74 -22.17 8.38
CA GLN A 165 12.46 -21.46 9.43
C GLN A 165 13.85 -20.97 8.97
N LEU A 166 14.32 -19.86 9.54
CA LEU A 166 15.67 -19.31 9.26
C LEU A 166 16.75 -20.04 10.09
N TYR A 167 16.35 -20.93 10.99
CA TYR A 167 17.22 -21.67 11.90
C TYR A 167 16.81 -23.14 11.93
N PRO A 168 17.75 -24.09 12.04
CA PRO A 168 17.43 -25.49 12.28
C PRO A 168 16.96 -25.69 13.73
N GLN A 169 15.66 -25.53 14.01
CA GLN A 169 15.08 -26.21 15.18
C GLN A 169 14.77 -27.65 14.81
N SER A 170 15.08 -28.58 15.72
CA SER A 170 14.99 -30.03 15.53
C SER A 170 13.57 -30.56 15.26
N ASP A 171 12.53 -29.75 15.52
CA ASP A 171 11.14 -30.07 15.24
C ASP A 171 10.60 -29.12 14.16
N SER A 172 10.91 -29.42 12.90
CA SER A 172 10.23 -28.81 11.76
C SER A 172 8.77 -29.29 11.74
N ASN A 173 7.92 -28.71 12.60
CA ASN A 173 6.49 -28.96 12.60
C ASN A 173 5.88 -28.30 11.37
N ASN A 174 6.01 -28.97 10.22
CA ASN A 174 5.27 -28.60 9.03
C ASN A 174 3.79 -28.93 9.28
N LEU A 175 3.05 -27.91 9.73
CA LEU A 175 1.63 -28.01 10.04
C LEU A 175 0.77 -27.95 8.77
N ILE A 176 1.30 -27.41 7.67
CA ILE A 176 0.67 -27.50 6.36
C ILE A 176 0.83 -28.94 5.87
N ALA A 177 -0.24 -29.71 6.01
CA ALA A 177 -0.31 -31.12 5.62
C ALA A 177 -0.14 -31.36 4.11
N ASP A 178 -0.27 -30.33 3.27
CA ASP A 178 -0.08 -30.42 1.82
C ASP A 178 1.37 -30.06 1.43
N PRO A 179 2.22 -31.06 1.08
CA PRO A 179 3.61 -30.82 0.73
C PRO A 179 3.76 -29.99 -0.55
N SER A 180 2.75 -29.97 -1.43
CA SER A 180 2.81 -29.24 -2.69
C SER A 180 2.84 -27.72 -2.52
N LEU A 181 2.34 -27.22 -1.37
CA LEU A 181 2.31 -25.80 -1.02
C LEU A 181 3.63 -25.29 -0.41
N ASN A 182 4.44 -26.20 0.14
CA ASN A 182 5.73 -25.85 0.76
C ASN A 182 6.88 -25.81 -0.24
N VAL A 183 6.67 -26.35 -1.44
CA VAL A 183 7.61 -26.26 -2.55
C VAL A 183 7.61 -24.83 -3.11
N PRO A 184 8.78 -24.33 -3.59
CA PRO A 184 8.85 -23.06 -4.31
C PRO A 184 7.86 -22.97 -5.48
N CYS A 185 7.44 -21.73 -5.80
CA CYS A 185 6.49 -21.52 -6.89
C CYS A 185 7.14 -21.73 -8.26
N SER A 186 6.85 -22.88 -8.90
CA SER A 186 7.31 -23.19 -10.26
C SER A 186 6.41 -22.60 -11.35
N SER A 187 5.17 -22.24 -11.02
CA SER A 187 4.20 -21.71 -11.98
C SER A 187 4.36 -20.20 -12.15
N PHE A 188 4.53 -19.72 -13.38
CA PHE A 188 4.59 -18.28 -13.67
C PHE A 188 3.23 -17.57 -13.57
N LEU A 189 2.12 -18.30 -13.71
CA LEU A 189 0.77 -17.73 -13.73
C LEU A 189 0.43 -17.00 -12.43
N LEU A 190 0.66 -17.63 -11.29
CA LEU A 190 0.27 -17.09 -9.99
C LEU A 190 1.07 -15.84 -9.59
N PRO A 191 2.42 -15.82 -9.71
CA PRO A 191 3.22 -14.60 -9.55
C PRO A 191 2.80 -13.51 -10.53
N SER A 192 2.48 -13.85 -11.78
CA SER A 192 2.07 -12.86 -12.79
C SER A 192 0.76 -12.18 -12.40
N ILE A 193 -0.25 -12.93 -11.97
CA ILE A 193 -1.52 -12.38 -11.50
C ILE A 193 -1.31 -11.51 -10.26
N CYS A 194 -0.50 -11.98 -9.31
CA CYS A 194 -0.16 -11.22 -8.10
C CYS A 194 0.46 -9.86 -8.45
N THR A 195 1.45 -9.85 -9.36
CA THR A 195 2.15 -8.64 -9.80
C THR A 195 1.24 -7.71 -10.57
N LEU A 196 0.40 -8.24 -11.47
CA LEU A 196 -0.57 -7.43 -12.21
C LEU A 196 -1.58 -6.77 -11.26
N ALA A 197 -2.12 -7.50 -10.29
CA ALA A 197 -3.01 -6.95 -9.28
C ALA A 197 -2.30 -5.89 -8.41
N GLY A 198 -1.05 -6.14 -8.02
CA GLY A 198 -0.23 -5.19 -7.28
C GLY A 198 0.07 -3.90 -8.03
N LEU A 199 0.45 -4.00 -9.31
CA LEU A 199 0.64 -2.85 -10.20
C LEU A 199 -0.66 -2.08 -10.41
N ALA A 200 -1.79 -2.77 -10.61
CA ALA A 200 -3.09 -2.14 -10.72
C ALA A 200 -3.47 -1.35 -9.44
N ASN A 201 -3.14 -1.88 -8.25
CA ASN A 201 -3.33 -1.15 -6.99
C ASN A 201 -2.49 0.13 -6.92
N VAL A 202 -1.22 0.07 -7.31
CA VAL A 202 -0.32 1.24 -7.34
C VAL A 202 -0.86 2.29 -8.31
N GLU A 203 -1.28 1.87 -9.50
CA GLU A 203 -1.84 2.76 -10.51
C GLU A 203 -3.16 3.38 -10.07
N LEU A 204 -4.08 2.59 -9.50
CA LEU A 204 -5.34 3.10 -8.99
C LEU A 204 -5.10 4.12 -7.87
N ALA A 205 -4.20 3.84 -6.93
CA ALA A 205 -3.82 4.79 -5.89
C ALA A 205 -3.21 6.08 -6.46
N CYS A 206 -2.36 5.96 -7.48
CA CYS A 206 -1.73 7.08 -8.19
C CYS A 206 -2.73 7.91 -9.02
N LEU A 207 -3.76 7.28 -9.57
CA LEU A 207 -4.80 7.93 -10.36
C LEU A 207 -5.79 8.68 -9.48
N ARG A 208 -6.13 8.10 -8.32
CA ARG A 208 -7.04 8.70 -7.33
C ARG A 208 -6.42 9.82 -6.50
N ARG A 209 -5.09 9.97 -6.52
CA ARG A 209 -4.46 11.17 -5.98
C ARG A 209 -4.98 12.40 -6.72
N PRO A 210 -5.35 13.46 -5.99
CA PRO A 210 -5.87 14.65 -6.62
C PRO A 210 -4.78 15.29 -7.49
N LEU A 211 -4.82 15.04 -8.80
CA LEU A 211 -3.96 15.73 -9.75
C LEU A 211 -4.53 17.11 -9.98
N PHE A 212 -4.04 18.07 -9.21
CA PHE A 212 -4.18 19.47 -9.55
C PHE A 212 -3.05 19.88 -10.48
N PHE A 213 -3.01 19.25 -11.65
CA PHE A 213 -2.15 19.70 -12.73
C PHE A 213 -2.94 20.78 -13.47
N ASN A 214 -2.63 22.05 -13.22
CA ASN A 214 -3.06 23.10 -14.11
C ASN A 214 -2.02 23.19 -15.25
N PRO A 215 -2.31 22.73 -16.48
CA PRO A 215 -1.33 22.75 -17.57
C PRO A 215 -0.88 24.17 -17.97
N LYS A 216 -1.57 25.22 -17.49
CA LYS A 216 -1.21 26.63 -17.71
C LYS A 216 -0.50 27.28 -16.51
N SER A 217 -0.35 26.58 -15.39
CA SER A 217 0.30 27.10 -14.20
C SER A 217 1.40 26.13 -13.78
N ASN A 218 2.65 26.58 -13.76
CA ASN A 218 3.84 25.84 -13.29
C ASN A 218 3.80 25.47 -11.79
N SER A 219 2.61 25.49 -11.18
CA SER A 219 2.40 25.56 -9.76
C SER A 219 1.64 24.31 -9.31
N VAL A 220 2.43 23.27 -9.09
CA VAL A 220 1.99 21.98 -8.52
C VAL A 220 1.56 22.24 -7.08
N ILE A 221 0.46 21.63 -6.62
CA ILE A 221 0.29 21.45 -5.17
C ILE A 221 1.50 20.63 -4.70
N PRO A 222 2.25 21.06 -3.69
CA PRO A 222 3.40 20.30 -3.24
C PRO A 222 2.92 18.99 -2.62
N ASP A 223 2.92 17.93 -3.42
CA ASP A 223 2.76 16.59 -2.90
C ASP A 223 3.83 16.39 -1.83
N PRO A 224 3.47 15.90 -0.62
CA PRO A 224 4.47 15.59 0.40
C PRO A 224 5.44 14.50 -0.07
N LEU A 225 5.02 13.67 -1.03
CA LEU A 225 5.84 12.69 -1.72
C LEU A 225 5.63 12.82 -3.23
N PRO A 226 6.69 13.06 -4.02
CA PRO A 226 6.54 13.26 -5.46
C PRO A 226 5.87 12.04 -6.08
N TYR A 227 4.76 12.27 -6.79
CA TYR A 227 3.96 11.26 -7.48
C TYR A 227 4.83 10.22 -8.22
N ASN A 228 5.81 10.68 -8.98
CA ASN A 228 6.71 9.82 -9.76
C ASN A 228 7.52 8.87 -8.87
N ALA A 229 7.94 9.30 -7.68
CA ALA A 229 8.70 8.46 -6.77
C ALA A 229 7.81 7.38 -6.14
N VAL A 230 6.59 7.72 -5.70
CA VAL A 230 5.67 6.72 -5.14
C VAL A 230 5.32 5.66 -6.18
N ARG A 231 5.05 6.09 -7.41
CA ARG A 231 4.77 5.18 -8.52
C ARG A 231 5.97 4.28 -8.82
N PHE A 232 7.17 4.86 -8.94
CA PHE A 232 8.40 4.12 -9.20
C PHE A 232 8.69 3.09 -8.11
N VAL A 233 8.61 3.49 -6.83
CA VAL A 233 8.80 2.59 -5.69
C VAL A 233 7.76 1.47 -5.70
N GLY A 234 6.49 1.79 -5.97
CA GLY A 234 5.43 0.79 -6.06
C GLY A 234 5.66 -0.22 -7.20
N TRP A 235 6.10 0.25 -8.37
CA TRP A 235 6.43 -0.62 -9.50
C TRP A 235 7.62 -1.52 -9.22
N VAL A 236 8.74 -0.93 -8.77
CA VAL A 236 9.95 -1.68 -8.42
C VAL A 236 9.67 -2.69 -7.31
N GLY A 237 8.87 -2.32 -6.29
CA GLY A 237 8.49 -3.22 -5.21
C GLY A 237 7.68 -4.43 -5.69
N ASN A 238 6.72 -4.23 -6.60
CA ASN A 238 5.93 -5.34 -7.16
C ASN A 238 6.76 -6.23 -8.12
N LEU A 239 7.67 -5.64 -8.89
CA LEU A 239 8.59 -6.39 -9.75
C LEU A 239 9.62 -7.18 -8.93
N ALA A 240 10.11 -6.61 -7.83
CA ALA A 240 10.95 -7.32 -6.88
C ALA A 240 10.18 -8.50 -6.25
N LEU A 241 8.93 -8.28 -5.85
CA LEU A 241 8.07 -9.35 -5.31
C LEU A 241 7.87 -10.48 -6.33
N PHE A 242 7.69 -10.16 -7.62
CA PHE A 242 7.63 -11.14 -8.70
C PHE A 242 8.88 -12.02 -8.76
N ALA A 243 10.06 -11.39 -8.77
CA ALA A 243 11.34 -12.12 -8.78
C ALA A 243 11.53 -12.97 -7.51
N CYS A 244 11.05 -12.48 -6.37
CA CYS A 244 11.11 -13.17 -5.09
C CYS A 244 10.20 -14.41 -5.03
N CYS A 245 9.08 -14.46 -5.78
CA CYS A 245 8.11 -15.56 -5.71
C CYS A 245 8.73 -16.95 -5.96
N SER A 246 9.79 -17.03 -6.78
CA SER A 246 10.49 -18.29 -7.08
C SER A 246 11.31 -18.84 -5.89
N PHE A 247 11.59 -18.02 -4.88
CA PHE A 247 12.36 -18.42 -3.69
C PHE A 247 11.47 -18.78 -2.50
N PHE A 248 10.19 -18.39 -2.52
CA PHE A 248 9.27 -18.60 -1.42
C PHE A 248 8.30 -19.76 -1.69
N PRO A 249 7.81 -20.44 -0.63
CA PRO A 249 6.78 -21.47 -0.76
C PRO A 249 5.52 -20.95 -1.47
N LYS A 250 4.84 -21.80 -2.23
CA LYS A 250 3.58 -21.45 -2.92
C LYS A 250 2.51 -20.89 -1.97
N ALA A 251 2.47 -21.35 -0.71
CA ALA A 251 1.57 -20.81 0.32
C ALA A 251 1.67 -19.28 0.46
N PHE A 252 2.87 -18.71 0.35
CA PHE A 252 3.12 -17.27 0.44
C PHE A 252 2.54 -16.56 -0.78
N VAL A 253 2.81 -17.11 -1.96
CA VAL A 253 2.38 -16.53 -3.24
C VAL A 253 0.86 -16.55 -3.37
N ILE A 254 0.19 -17.61 -2.90
CA ILE A 254 -1.28 -17.68 -2.82
C ILE A 254 -1.80 -16.52 -1.95
N TYR A 255 -1.25 -16.38 -0.75
CA TYR A 255 -1.63 -15.30 0.15
C TYR A 255 -1.38 -13.89 -0.43
N TRP A 256 -0.20 -13.64 -1.02
CA TRP A 256 0.13 -12.36 -1.63
C TRP A 256 -0.79 -12.04 -2.82
N CYS A 257 -1.11 -13.04 -3.63
CA CYS A 257 -2.03 -12.92 -4.75
C CYS A 257 -3.44 -12.58 -4.26
N THR A 258 -4.00 -13.38 -3.35
CA THR A 258 -5.32 -13.16 -2.78
C THR A 258 -5.41 -11.80 -2.08
N SER A 259 -4.38 -11.41 -1.32
CA SER A 259 -4.26 -10.10 -0.70
C SER A 259 -4.35 -8.96 -1.72
N SER A 260 -3.60 -9.05 -2.81
CA SER A 260 -3.51 -8.01 -3.83
C SER A 260 -4.82 -7.86 -4.61
N ILE A 261 -5.45 -8.98 -4.95
CA ILE A 261 -6.77 -8.99 -5.59
C ILE A 261 -7.83 -8.42 -4.66
N HIS A 262 -7.87 -8.86 -3.40
CA HIS A 262 -8.83 -8.37 -2.40
C HIS A 262 -8.70 -6.85 -2.22
N GLN A 263 -7.48 -6.35 -2.06
CA GLN A 263 -7.19 -4.92 -1.98
C GLN A 263 -7.75 -4.15 -3.19
N LEU A 264 -7.52 -4.66 -4.40
CA LEU A 264 -8.00 -4.05 -5.63
C LEU A 264 -9.53 -4.02 -5.67
N CYS A 265 -10.17 -5.14 -5.31
CA CYS A 265 -11.62 -5.23 -5.21
C CYS A 265 -12.18 -4.22 -4.22
N ILE A 266 -11.61 -4.12 -3.01
CA ILE A 266 -12.07 -3.16 -1.99
C ILE A 266 -11.92 -1.72 -2.49
N HIS A 267 -10.77 -1.36 -3.10
CA HIS A 267 -10.60 -0.03 -3.69
C HIS A 267 -11.66 0.29 -4.74
N LEU A 268 -11.96 -0.67 -5.63
CA LEU A 268 -12.98 -0.49 -6.68
C LEU A 268 -14.40 -0.45 -6.12
N LEU A 269 -14.71 -1.25 -5.10
CA LEU A 269 -16.01 -1.27 -4.44
C LEU A 269 -16.30 0.05 -3.72
N ILE A 270 -15.30 0.60 -3.01
CA ILE A 270 -15.41 1.89 -2.32
C ILE A 270 -15.65 3.04 -3.30
N MET A 271 -15.09 2.97 -4.51
CA MET A 271 -15.37 3.96 -5.55
C MET A 271 -16.83 3.90 -6.03
N HIS A 272 -17.54 2.78 -5.82
CA HIS A 272 -18.89 2.59 -6.34
C HIS A 272 -19.88 3.61 -5.74
N PRO A 273 -20.61 4.39 -6.55
CA PRO A 273 -21.51 5.45 -6.06
C PRO A 273 -22.61 4.97 -5.11
N CYS A 274 -23.09 3.73 -5.27
CA CYS A 274 -24.08 3.17 -4.34
C CYS A 274 -23.48 2.93 -2.96
N LEU A 275 -22.26 2.35 -2.90
CA LEU A 275 -21.60 2.04 -1.64
C LEU A 275 -21.21 3.32 -0.92
N ARG A 276 -20.76 4.35 -1.65
CA ARG A 276 -20.47 5.67 -1.07
C ARG A 276 -21.70 6.33 -0.45
N ARG A 277 -22.84 6.28 -1.14
CA ARG A 277 -24.11 6.80 -0.61
C ARG A 277 -24.55 6.03 0.63
N LEU A 278 -24.46 4.70 0.61
CA LEU A 278 -24.78 3.84 1.75
C LEU A 278 -23.91 4.17 2.97
N LEU A 279 -22.62 4.43 2.76
CA LEU A 279 -21.64 4.70 3.82
C LEU A 279 -21.57 6.18 4.24
N GLY A 280 -22.40 7.05 3.66
CA GLY A 280 -22.41 8.50 3.91
C GLY A 280 -21.11 9.20 3.53
N LEU A 281 -20.40 8.68 2.53
CA LEU A 281 -19.13 9.24 2.07
C LEU A 281 -19.39 10.44 1.15
N TRP A 282 -18.75 11.56 1.45
CA TRP A 282 -18.80 12.76 0.61
C TRP A 282 -18.21 12.46 -0.76
N THR A 283 -18.74 13.06 -1.81
CA THR A 283 -18.18 12.95 -3.16
C THR A 283 -16.80 13.62 -3.18
N ILE A 284 -15.80 12.91 -3.70
CA ILE A 284 -14.50 13.51 -3.98
C ILE A 284 -14.70 14.40 -5.21
N PRO A 285 -14.40 15.71 -5.13
CA PRO A 285 -14.69 16.66 -6.21
C PRO A 285 -14.14 16.25 -7.58
N HIS A 286 -12.98 15.58 -7.61
CA HIS A 286 -12.34 15.11 -8.84
C HIS A 286 -12.98 13.89 -9.47
N GLU A 287 -13.66 13.04 -8.70
CA GLU A 287 -14.23 11.79 -9.20
C GLU A 287 -15.62 12.01 -9.81
N GLY A 288 -16.30 13.11 -9.45
CA GLY A 288 -17.62 13.47 -9.95
C GLY A 288 -18.71 12.42 -9.63
N HIS A 289 -19.80 12.43 -10.41
CA HIS A 289 -20.90 11.46 -10.27
C HIS A 289 -20.59 10.09 -10.90
N TYR A 290 -19.62 10.01 -11.81
CA TYR A 290 -19.25 8.80 -12.56
C TYR A 290 -17.76 8.45 -12.36
N PRO A 291 -17.37 7.93 -11.18
CA PRO A 291 -15.97 7.77 -10.80
C PRO A 291 -15.17 6.88 -11.76
N TYR A 292 -15.77 5.80 -12.27
CA TYR A 292 -15.11 4.90 -13.22
C TYR A 292 -14.84 5.56 -14.58
N LYS A 293 -15.77 6.39 -15.09
CA LYS A 293 -15.58 7.12 -16.35
C LYS A 293 -14.45 8.14 -16.23
N VAL A 294 -14.41 8.86 -15.10
CA VAL A 294 -13.35 9.84 -14.83
C VAL A 294 -11.99 9.15 -14.67
N LEU A 295 -11.95 8.00 -14.00
CA LEU A 295 -10.75 7.18 -13.88
C LEU A 295 -10.23 6.74 -15.26
N LEU A 296 -11.11 6.22 -16.11
CA LEU A 296 -10.75 5.81 -17.48
C LEU A 296 -10.24 6.99 -18.30
N ASN A 297 -10.93 8.13 -18.29
CA ASN A 297 -10.50 9.34 -18.99
C ASN A 297 -9.12 9.82 -18.49
N SER A 298 -8.89 9.74 -17.18
CA SER A 298 -7.59 10.07 -16.58
C SER A 298 -6.49 9.12 -17.06
N MET A 299 -6.78 7.82 -17.19
CA MET A 299 -5.86 6.86 -17.79
C MET A 299 -5.58 7.19 -19.26
N TYR A 300 -6.61 7.41 -20.07
CA TYR A 300 -6.45 7.75 -21.50
C TYR A 300 -5.60 9.00 -21.73
N HIS A 301 -5.77 10.02 -20.88
CA HIS A 301 -4.99 11.24 -20.95
C HIS A 301 -3.56 11.05 -20.46
N ARG A 302 -3.33 10.35 -19.33
CA ARG A 302 -1.98 10.17 -18.77
C ARG A 302 -1.09 9.27 -19.61
N TYR A 303 -1.65 8.20 -20.17
CA TYR A 303 -0.88 7.23 -20.95
C TYR A 303 -0.74 7.62 -22.43
N ASN A 304 -1.17 8.83 -22.81
CA ASN A 304 -1.18 9.29 -24.21
C ASN A 304 -1.85 8.29 -25.18
N ILE A 305 -2.69 7.37 -24.68
CA ILE A 305 -3.41 6.39 -25.51
C ILE A 305 -4.31 7.13 -26.50
N SER A 306 -4.84 8.29 -26.12
CA SER A 306 -5.60 9.16 -27.03
C SER A 306 -4.75 9.80 -28.14
N LYS A 307 -3.44 9.98 -27.93
CA LYS A 307 -2.48 10.50 -28.91
C LYS A 307 -2.07 9.37 -29.87
N TRP A 308 -1.81 8.18 -29.32
CA TRP A 308 -1.54 6.98 -30.10
C TRP A 308 -2.74 6.53 -30.96
N LEU A 309 -3.96 6.55 -30.41
CA LEU A 309 -5.19 6.23 -31.14
C LEU A 309 -5.54 7.28 -32.20
N ARG A 310 -5.26 8.57 -31.96
CA ARG A 310 -5.43 9.63 -32.98
C ARG A 310 -4.43 9.49 -34.12
N ASN A 311 -3.18 9.16 -33.82
CA ASN A 311 -2.15 8.91 -34.83
C ASN A 311 -2.41 7.64 -35.66
N LYS A 312 -3.29 6.74 -35.21
CA LYS A 312 -3.68 5.52 -35.94
C LYS A 312 -4.95 5.69 -36.79
N LYS A 313 -5.69 6.80 -36.61
CA LYS A 313 -6.89 7.17 -37.40
C LYS A 313 -6.60 8.24 -38.45
N SER A 314 -5.42 8.83 -38.45
CA SER A 314 -4.86 9.66 -39.54
C SER A 314 -4.03 8.78 -40.46
#